data_AF-A0A2Y9S9G2-F1
#
_entry.id   AF-A0A2Y9S9G2-F1
#
_cell.length_a   1.000
_cell.length_b   1.000
_cell.length_c   1.000
_cell.angle_alpha   90.00
_cell.angle_beta   90.00
_cell.angle_gamma   90.00
#
_symmetry.space_group_name_H-M   'P 1'
#
loop_
_entity.id
_entity.type
_entity.pdbx_description
1 polymer ?
#
loop_
_entity_poly.entity_id
_entity_poly.type
_entity_poly.pdbx_seq_one_letter_code
_entity_poly.pdbx_strand_id
1 'polypeptide(L)' 'MRILRSLLLEFAFMSSSLTMEQLSAANTRFALDLFRTLNESDPAGNIFISPFSISSALAMVFLGARGNTAAQMSKVSRN' A
#
# COMPACT_ATOMS: atom_id res chain seq x y z
N MET A 1 0.51 -26.79 27.90
CA MET A 1 1.00 -25.60 27.15
C MET A 1 1.16 -25.78 25.63
N ARG A 2 1.06 -26.99 25.03
CA ARG A 2 1.25 -27.18 23.57
C ARG A 2 0.07 -26.66 22.71
N ILE A 3 -1.17 -26.83 23.18
CA ILE A 3 -2.39 -26.40 22.48
C ILE A 3 -2.46 -24.88 22.36
N LEU A 4 -2.15 -24.16 23.46
CA LEU A 4 -2.14 -22.69 23.48
C LEU A 4 -1.13 -22.10 22.48
N ARG A 5 0.02 -22.75 22.28
CA ARG A 5 1.02 -22.32 21.28
C ARG A 5 0.54 -22.53 19.83
N SER A 6 -0.21 -23.60 19.54
CA SER A 6 -0.78 -23.85 18.20
C SER A 6 -1.81 -22.79 17.83
N LEU A 7 -2.75 -22.51 18.74
CA LEU A 7 -3.81 -21.52 18.52
C LEU A 7 -3.25 -20.10 18.32
N LEU A 8 -2.19 -19.74 19.06
CA LEU A 8 -1.53 -18.44 18.88
C LEU A 8 -0.82 -18.32 17.52
N LEU A 9 -0.24 -19.40 17.00
CA LEU A 9 0.39 -19.42 15.68
C LEU A 9 -0.63 -19.31 14.56
N GLU A 10 -1.74 -20.05 14.66
CA GLU A 10 -2.86 -19.97 13.70
C GLU A 10 -3.49 -18.58 13.68
N PHE A 11 -3.69 -17.97 14.86
CA PHE A 11 -4.18 -16.60 14.98
C PHE A 11 -3.21 -15.58 14.35
N ALA A 12 -1.90 -15.70 14.64
CA ALA A 12 -0.89 -14.82 14.05
C ALA A 12 -0.82 -14.97 12.52
N PHE A 13 -0.92 -16.20 12.01
CA PHE A 13 -0.97 -16.47 10.58
C PHE A 13 -2.20 -15.82 9.93
N MET A 14 -3.39 -16.03 10.49
CA MET A 14 -4.63 -15.43 9.97
C MET A 14 -4.61 -13.89 10.03
N SER A 15 -4.05 -13.32 11.09
CA SER A 15 -3.85 -11.87 11.17
C SER A 15 -2.91 -11.38 10.06
N SER A 16 -1.81 -12.09 9.82
CA SER A 16 -0.85 -11.73 8.76
C SER A 16 -1.46 -11.80 7.36
N SER A 17 -2.28 -12.82 7.05
CA SER A 17 -2.94 -12.92 5.73
C SER A 17 -3.90 -11.77 5.50
N LEU A 18 -4.71 -11.41 6.50
CA LEU A 18 -5.61 -10.26 6.44
C LEU A 18 -4.85 -8.95 6.19
N THR A 19 -3.68 -8.76 6.83
CA THR A 19 -2.87 -7.56 6.60
C THR A 19 -2.31 -7.48 5.18
N MET A 20 -1.94 -8.62 4.59
CA MET A 20 -1.41 -8.67 3.22
C MET A 20 -2.51 -8.45 2.18
N GLU A 21 -3.73 -8.94 2.43
CA GLU A 21 -4.90 -8.66 1.60
C GLU A 21 -5.26 -7.16 1.62
N GLN A 22 -5.26 -6.54 2.81
CA GLN A 22 -5.49 -5.11 2.94
C GLN A 22 -4.41 -4.28 2.22
N LEU A 23 -3.14 -4.68 2.34
CA LEU A 23 -2.03 -4.01 1.65
C LEU A 23 -2.13 -4.16 0.13
N SER A 24 -2.52 -5.35 -0.36
CA SER A 24 -2.75 -5.61 -1.78
C SER A 24 -3.89 -4.74 -2.33
N ALA A 25 -5.01 -4.67 -1.60
CA ALA A 25 -6.13 -3.83 -1.97
C ALA A 25 -5.75 -2.34 -2.01
N ALA A 26 -5.04 -1.83 -0.99
CA ALA A 26 -4.56 -0.45 -0.94
C ALA A 26 -3.61 -0.13 -2.11
N ASN A 27 -2.64 -1.00 -2.39
CA ASN A 27 -1.71 -0.82 -3.52
C ASN A 27 -2.42 -0.86 -4.88
N THR A 28 -3.45 -1.69 -5.02
CA THR A 28 -4.25 -1.75 -6.25
C THR A 28 -5.05 -0.46 -6.47
N ARG A 29 -5.65 0.10 -5.43
CA ARG A 29 -6.37 1.38 -5.52
C ARG A 29 -5.44 2.53 -5.87
N PHE A 30 -4.32 2.64 -5.15
CA PHE A 30 -3.26 3.59 -5.48
C PHE A 30 -2.78 3.46 -6.94
N ALA A 31 -2.61 2.24 -7.44
CA ALA A 31 -2.23 1.99 -8.83
C ALA A 31 -3.24 2.55 -9.83
N LEU A 32 -4.54 2.32 -9.59
CA LEU A 32 -5.61 2.80 -10.46
C LEU A 32 -5.72 4.33 -10.43
N ASP A 33 -5.62 4.93 -9.25
CA ASP A 33 -5.66 6.39 -9.08
C ASP A 33 -4.46 7.06 -9.76
N LEU A 34 -3.25 6.49 -9.58
CA LEU A 34 -2.04 6.97 -10.23
C LEU A 34 -2.13 6.84 -11.76
N PHE A 35 -2.57 5.68 -12.27
CA PHE A 35 -2.74 5.48 -13.71
C PHE A 35 -3.73 6.49 -14.29
N ARG A 36 -4.87 6.71 -13.63
CA ARG A 36 -5.89 7.67 -14.08
C ARG A 36 -5.33 9.09 -14.13
N THR A 37 -4.57 9.49 -13.10
CA THR A 37 -3.91 10.80 -13.04
C THR A 37 -2.88 10.98 -14.16
N LEU A 38 -2.09 9.96 -14.46
CA LEU A 38 -1.12 10.00 -15.56
C LEU A 38 -1.83 10.05 -16.92
N ASN A 39 -2.92 9.29 -17.08
CA ASN A 39 -3.71 9.26 -18.30
C ASN A 39 -4.46 10.58 -18.57
N GLU A 40 -4.84 11.34 -17.53
CA GLU A 40 -5.37 12.69 -17.70
C GLU A 40 -4.33 13.65 -18.29
N SER A 41 -3.05 13.42 -18.00
CA SER A 41 -1.94 14.27 -18.47
C SER A 41 -1.52 13.93 -19.90
N ASP A 42 -1.54 12.65 -20.28
CA ASP A 42 -1.25 12.17 -21.63
C ASP A 42 -2.21 11.04 -22.05
N PRO A 43 -3.41 11.37 -22.55
CA PRO A 43 -4.46 10.37 -22.83
C PRO A 43 -4.17 9.42 -23.99
N ALA A 44 -3.23 9.77 -24.87
CA ALA A 44 -2.90 9.01 -26.08
C ALA A 44 -1.51 8.36 -26.02
N GLY A 45 -0.71 8.70 -25.00
CA GLY A 45 0.61 8.15 -24.78
C GLY A 45 0.59 6.76 -24.13
N ASN A 46 1.70 6.05 -24.29
CA ASN A 46 1.90 4.79 -23.59
C ASN A 46 2.26 5.05 -22.12
N ILE A 47 1.51 4.46 -21.20
CA ILE A 47 1.78 4.54 -19.75
C ILE A 47 2.26 3.18 -19.27
N PHE A 48 3.51 3.13 -18.80
CA PHE A 48 4.12 1.94 -18.22
C PHE A 48 4.77 2.30 -16.88
N ILE A 49 4.24 1.76 -15.78
CA ILE A 49 4.66 2.06 -14.42
C ILE A 49 4.67 0.79 -13.55
N SER A 50 5.43 0.82 -12.46
CA SER A 50 5.36 -0.18 -11.38
C SER A 50 4.76 0.46 -10.12
N PRO A 51 3.43 0.35 -9.91
CA PRO A 51 2.76 1.00 -8.78
C PRO A 51 3.26 0.49 -7.42
N PHE A 52 3.55 -0.81 -7.32
CA PHE A 52 4.07 -1.40 -6.08
C PHE A 52 5.45 -0.84 -5.71
N SER A 53 6.35 -0.69 -6.69
CA SER A 53 7.67 -0.09 -6.45
C SER A 53 7.57 1.37 -6.00
N ILE A 54 6.68 2.16 -6.63
CA ILE A 54 6.43 3.56 -6.25
C ILE A 54 5.86 3.64 -4.83
N SER A 55 4.84 2.84 -4.52
CA SER A 55 4.23 2.76 -3.18
C SER A 55 5.27 2.39 -2.11
N SER A 56 6.13 1.40 -2.40
CA SER A 56 7.23 1.00 -1.49
C SER A 56 8.22 2.13 -1.25
N ALA A 57 8.62 2.85 -2.30
CA ALA A 57 9.50 4.01 -2.18
C ALA A 57 8.86 5.14 -1.35
N LEU A 58 7.59 5.44 -1.61
CA LEU A 58 6.83 6.45 -0.87
C LEU A 58 6.65 6.06 0.60
N ALA A 59 6.45 4.77 0.91
CA ALA A 59 6.40 4.29 2.28
C ALA A 59 7.72 4.53 3.02
N MET A 60 8.86 4.30 2.38
CA MET A 60 10.17 4.62 2.96
C MET A 60 10.34 6.13 3.20
N VAL A 61 9.95 6.97 2.24
CA VAL A 61 10.00 8.43 2.40
C VAL A 61 9.06 8.90 3.52
N PHE A 62 7.88 8.29 3.63
CA PHE A 62 6.89 8.61 4.66
C PHE A 62 7.44 8.41 6.08
N LEU A 63 8.27 7.39 6.32
CA LEU A 63 8.91 7.17 7.63
C LEU A 63 9.78 8.37 8.07
N GLY A 64 10.37 9.09 7.10
CA GLY A 64 11.14 10.31 7.35
C GLY A 64 10.30 11.59 7.40
N ALA A 65 9.08 11.58 6.86
CA ALA A 65 8.24 12.77 6.78
C ALA A 65 7.66 13.19 8.14
N ARG A 66 7.36 14.48 8.31
CA ARG A 66 6.74 15.05 9.52
C ARG A 66 5.67 16.09 9.15
N GLY A 67 4.84 16.46 10.14
CA GLY A 67 3.83 17.50 9.98
C GLY A 67 2.89 17.27 8.79
N ASN A 68 2.63 18.34 8.04
CA ASN A 68 1.73 18.32 6.89
C ASN A 68 2.18 17.36 5.78
N THR A 69 3.49 17.21 5.57
CA THR A 69 4.02 16.29 4.55
C THR A 69 3.65 14.85 4.87
N ALA A 70 3.83 14.41 6.12
CA ALA A 70 3.41 13.08 6.55
C ALA A 70 1.88 12.90 6.41
N ALA A 71 1.09 13.90 6.79
CA ALA A 71 -0.36 13.84 6.69
C ALA A 71 -0.85 13.66 5.23
N GLN A 72 -0.26 14.39 4.29
CA GLN A 72 -0.59 14.27 2.86
C GLN A 72 -0.18 12.90 2.29
N MET A 73 1.03 12.44 2.58
CA MET A 73 1.49 11.12 2.13
C MET A 73 0.61 10.00 2.67
N SER A 74 0.25 10.06 3.96
CA SER A 74 -0.63 9.08 4.58
C SER A 74 -2.05 9.08 3.98
N LYS A 75 -2.53 10.21 3.46
CA LYS A 75 -3.83 10.29 2.79
C LYS A 75 -3.81 9.57 1.45
N VAL A 76 -2.75 9.78 0.67
CA VAL A 76 -2.58 9.15 -0.66
C VAL A 76 -2.39 7.63 -0.54
N SER A 77 -1.68 7.14 0.48
CA SER A 77 -1.46 5.70 0.68
C SER A 77 -2.68 4.93 1.23
N ARG A 78 -3.77 5.60 1.62
CA ARG A 78 -4.95 4.99 2.27
C ARG A 78 -6.23 4.97 1.44
N ASN A 79 -6.26 5.66 0.30
CA ASN A 79 -7.41 5.64 -0.61
C ASN A 79 -7.46 4.32 -1.38
#